data_AF-A0A7L2L170-F1
#
_entry.id   AF-A0A7L2L170-F1
#
_cell.length_a   1.000
_cell.length_b   1.000
_cell.length_c   1.000
_cell.angle_alpha   90.00
_cell.angle_beta   90.00
_cell.angle_gamma   90.00
#
_symmetry.space_group_name_H-M   'P 1'
#
loop_
_entity.id
_entity.type
_entity.pdbx_description
1 polymer ?
#
loop_
_entity_poly.entity_id
_entity_poly.type
_entity_poly.pdbx_seq_one_letter_code
_entity_poly.pdbx_strand_id
1 'polypeptide(L)'
;ADSDGVEATAVVKNPCNFPTEFYSVNFDEQYLEEEKILRVAAGSEYQKKFLMPPRAVGETLPPELLEYYEGQKRLKAQRAEPKAMAEAEAKAEAEAMGKAEPAHHRAVPFSPEAMVKATGNPISQAVVRHLSISQSSEERETRQDKGIVVIVHGPPRAGKTETAATLCRYYDAAALSLDTVVKEAIAND
;
A
#
# COMPACT_ATOMS: atom_id res chain seq x y z
N ALA A 1 -13.36 -44.83 -4.99
CA ALA A 1 -12.09 -45.50 -5.32
C ALA A 1 -11.02 -44.46 -5.10
N ASP A 2 -10.53 -44.38 -3.86
CA ASP A 2 -9.38 -43.57 -3.54
C ASP A 2 -8.18 -44.24 -4.20
N SER A 3 -7.64 -43.58 -5.21
CA SER A 3 -6.41 -44.03 -5.86
C SER A 3 -5.28 -43.80 -4.86
N ASP A 4 -4.67 -44.87 -4.37
CA ASP A 4 -3.43 -44.77 -3.61
C ASP A 4 -2.40 -44.03 -4.49
N GLY A 5 -1.98 -42.84 -4.03
CA GLY A 5 -1.02 -42.02 -4.75
C GLY A 5 0.31 -42.76 -4.89
N VAL A 6 1.03 -42.51 -5.99
CA VAL A 6 2.38 -43.05 -6.18
C VAL A 6 3.39 -42.06 -5.60
N GLU A 7 4.12 -42.48 -4.58
CA GLU A 7 5.23 -41.72 -4.01
C GLU A 7 6.53 -42.02 -4.76
N ALA A 8 7.31 -40.97 -5.07
CA ALA A 8 8.61 -41.09 -5.71
C ALA A 8 9.58 -40.04 -5.17
N THR A 9 10.85 -40.41 -5.01
CA THR A 9 11.90 -39.51 -4.51
C THR A 9 12.63 -38.85 -5.68
N ALA A 10 12.74 -37.52 -5.65
CA ALA A 10 13.52 -36.74 -6.60
C ALA A 10 14.79 -36.17 -5.93
N VAL A 11 15.91 -36.20 -6.65
CA VAL A 11 17.17 -35.55 -6.21
C VAL A 11 17.37 -34.30 -7.04
N VAL A 12 17.42 -33.15 -6.36
CA VAL A 12 17.61 -31.85 -7.00
C VAL A 12 19.03 -31.36 -6.73
N LYS A 13 19.72 -30.91 -7.79
CA LYS A 13 21.04 -30.28 -7.70
C LYS A 13 20.92 -28.86 -8.26
N ASN A 14 21.38 -27.86 -7.49
CA ASN A 14 21.45 -26.49 -7.96
C ASN A 14 22.79 -26.29 -8.71
N PRO A 15 22.80 -26.12 -10.03
CA PRO A 15 24.03 -25.88 -10.80
C PRO A 15 24.48 -24.41 -10.76
N CYS A 16 23.68 -23.52 -10.19
CA CYS A 16 23.94 -22.09 -10.17
C CYS A 16 24.75 -21.64 -8.95
N ASN A 17 25.43 -20.50 -9.07
CA ASN A 17 26.22 -19.88 -8.01
C ASN A 17 25.40 -18.97 -7.08
N PHE A 18 24.07 -19.06 -7.14
CA PHE A 18 23.15 -18.32 -6.28
C PHE A 18 22.23 -19.30 -5.53
N PRO A 19 21.78 -18.95 -4.31
CA PRO A 19 20.90 -19.81 -3.53
C PRO A 19 19.57 -20.01 -4.29
N THR A 20 19.03 -21.23 -4.26
CA THR A 20 17.76 -21.59 -4.90
C THR A 20 16.86 -22.24 -3.87
N GLU A 21 15.59 -21.84 -3.84
CA GLU A 21 14.56 -22.42 -2.98
C GLU A 21 13.47 -23.10 -3.78
N PHE A 22 12.92 -24.15 -3.17
CA PHE A 22 11.77 -24.87 -3.67
C PHE A 22 10.68 -24.74 -2.63
N TYR A 23 9.50 -24.31 -3.07
CA TYR A 23 8.30 -24.28 -2.26
C TYR A 23 7.18 -25.02 -3.00
N SER A 24 6.23 -25.53 -2.24
CA SER A 24 5.06 -26.20 -2.78
C SER A 24 3.82 -25.36 -2.52
N VAL A 25 3.16 -24.91 -3.58
CA VAL A 25 1.93 -24.09 -3.48
C VAL A 25 0.84 -24.78 -2.64
N ASN A 26 0.81 -26.12 -2.64
CA ASN A 26 -0.27 -26.89 -2.03
C ASN A 26 0.11 -27.55 -0.70
N PHE A 27 1.40 -27.81 -0.47
CA PHE A 27 1.86 -28.66 0.65
C PHE A 27 2.81 -27.94 1.60
N ASP A 28 3.32 -26.77 1.22
CA ASP A 28 4.23 -26.00 2.06
C ASP A 28 3.42 -25.14 3.03
N GLU A 29 3.51 -25.46 4.33
CA GLU A 29 2.80 -24.75 5.38
C GLU A 29 3.19 -23.27 5.42
N GLN A 30 4.48 -22.95 5.20
CA GLN A 30 4.95 -21.57 5.18
C GLN A 30 4.31 -20.79 4.03
N TYR A 31 4.26 -21.38 2.83
CA TYR A 31 3.60 -20.76 1.68
C TYR A 31 2.11 -20.47 1.96
N LEU A 32 1.39 -21.44 2.52
CA LEU A 32 -0.04 -21.32 2.79
C LEU A 32 -0.34 -20.21 3.81
N GLU A 33 0.50 -20.08 4.84
CA GLU A 33 0.39 -19.01 5.82
C GLU A 33 0.66 -17.63 5.20
N GLU A 34 1.74 -17.52 4.41
CA GLU A 34 2.08 -16.27 3.71
C GLU A 34 0.99 -15.86 2.71
N GLU A 35 0.44 -16.82 1.95
CA GLU A 35 -0.63 -16.55 0.99
C GLU A 35 -1.89 -16.02 1.68
N LYS A 36 -2.24 -16.57 2.85
CA LYS A 36 -3.36 -16.10 3.67
C LYS A 36 -3.15 -14.66 4.14
N ILE A 37 -1.94 -14.32 4.56
CA ILE A 37 -1.57 -12.96 4.96
C ILE A 37 -1.70 -12.01 3.76
N LEU A 38 -1.11 -12.38 2.62
CA LEU A 38 -1.16 -11.57 1.39
C LEU A 38 -2.58 -11.35 0.90
N ARG A 39 -3.46 -12.34 0.98
CA ARG A 39 -4.86 -12.21 0.59
C ARG A 39 -5.61 -11.19 1.46
N VAL A 40 -5.33 -11.17 2.77
CA VAL A 40 -5.92 -10.21 3.70
C VAL A 40 -5.34 -8.81 3.52
N ALA A 41 -4.02 -8.71 3.27
CA ALA A 41 -3.31 -7.45 3.12
C ALA A 41 -3.60 -6.75 1.77
N ALA A 42 -3.53 -7.50 0.66
CA ALA A 42 -3.80 -6.98 -0.68
C ALA A 42 -5.30 -6.75 -0.94
N GLY A 43 -6.18 -7.50 -0.27
CA GLY A 43 -7.62 -7.41 -0.46
C GLY A 43 -8.01 -7.53 -1.94
N SER A 44 -8.67 -6.51 -2.49
CA SER A 44 -9.07 -6.47 -3.90
C SER A 44 -7.90 -6.36 -4.90
N GLU A 45 -6.73 -5.90 -4.46
CA GLU A 45 -5.54 -5.79 -5.32
C GLU A 45 -4.85 -7.14 -5.53
N TYR A 46 -5.16 -8.15 -4.72
CA TYR A 46 -4.60 -9.50 -4.89
C TYR A 46 -4.84 -10.04 -6.31
N GLN A 47 -6.03 -9.78 -6.86
CA GLN A 47 -6.39 -10.19 -8.22
C GLN A 47 -5.79 -9.28 -9.31
N LYS A 48 -5.42 -8.04 -8.98
CA LYS A 48 -5.00 -7.01 -9.94
C LYS A 48 -3.48 -6.97 -10.18
N LYS A 49 -2.74 -7.90 -9.57
CA LYS A 49 -1.27 -7.89 -9.43
C LYS A 49 -0.81 -6.69 -8.59
N PHE A 50 0.02 -6.97 -7.59
CA PHE A 50 0.66 -5.97 -6.75
C PHE A 50 2.17 -6.17 -6.79
N LEU A 51 2.92 -5.12 -6.45
CA LEU A 51 4.37 -5.15 -6.39
C LEU A 51 4.83 -5.40 -4.95
N MET A 52 5.84 -6.25 -4.82
CA MET A 52 6.48 -6.59 -3.55
C MET A 52 7.96 -6.21 -3.63
N PRO A 53 8.59 -5.86 -2.50
CA PRO A 53 10.04 -5.85 -2.39
C PRO A 53 10.64 -7.20 -2.83
N PRO A 54 11.77 -7.20 -3.57
CA PRO A 54 12.57 -8.39 -3.76
C PRO A 54 12.91 -9.04 -2.41
N ARG A 55 12.75 -10.36 -2.32
CA ARG A 55 13.09 -11.17 -1.14
C ARG A 55 14.29 -12.05 -1.42
N ALA A 56 15.16 -12.21 -0.42
CA ALA A 56 16.20 -13.22 -0.43
C ALA A 56 15.60 -14.62 -0.21
N VAL A 57 16.38 -15.63 -0.57
CA VAL A 57 16.11 -17.03 -0.24
C VAL A 57 15.97 -17.16 1.28
N GLY A 58 14.81 -17.64 1.72
CA GLY A 58 14.46 -17.94 3.11
C GLY A 58 13.89 -16.75 3.86
N GLU A 59 13.76 -15.60 3.19
CA GLU A 59 13.25 -14.39 3.80
C GLU A 59 11.71 -14.43 3.92
N THR A 60 11.22 -14.14 5.12
CA THR A 60 9.78 -14.10 5.41
C THR A 60 9.10 -12.89 4.76
N LEU A 61 7.78 -12.79 4.89
CA LEU A 61 7.06 -11.59 4.46
C LEU A 61 7.56 -10.33 5.20
N PRO A 62 7.57 -9.16 4.51
CA PRO A 62 7.81 -7.88 5.14
C PRO A 62 7.03 -7.71 6.45
N PRO A 63 7.65 -7.18 7.53
CA PRO A 63 7.00 -7.09 8.83
C PRO A 63 5.74 -6.21 8.82
N GLU A 64 5.61 -5.25 7.89
CA GLU A 64 4.38 -4.47 7.72
C GLU A 64 3.16 -5.37 7.43
N LEU A 65 3.35 -6.47 6.71
CA LEU A 65 2.28 -7.42 6.41
C LEU A 65 1.95 -8.29 7.62
N LEU A 66 2.99 -8.71 8.37
CA LEU A 66 2.84 -9.51 9.58
C LEU A 66 2.10 -8.71 10.66
N GLU A 67 2.54 -7.48 10.93
CA GLU A 67 1.92 -6.56 11.89
C GLU A 67 0.48 -6.22 11.49
N TYR A 68 0.24 -5.96 10.20
CA TYR A 68 -1.12 -5.71 9.71
C TYR A 68 -2.04 -6.91 9.95
N TYR A 69 -1.58 -8.13 9.66
CA TYR A 69 -2.37 -9.34 9.84
C TYR A 69 -2.64 -9.64 11.31
N GLU A 70 -1.66 -9.47 12.18
CA GLU A 70 -1.84 -9.57 13.64
C GLU A 70 -2.82 -8.53 14.18
N GLY A 71 -2.70 -7.28 13.73
CA GLY A 71 -3.65 -6.21 14.05
C GLY A 71 -5.08 -6.57 13.64
N GLN A 72 -5.26 -7.12 12.44
CA GLN A 72 -6.56 -7.60 11.96
C GLN A 72 -7.10 -8.77 12.79
N LYS A 73 -6.25 -9.73 13.20
CA LYS A 73 -6.64 -10.80 14.12
C LYS A 73 -7.13 -10.24 15.46
N ARG A 74 -6.39 -9.29 16.05
CA ARG A 74 -6.75 -8.64 17.33
C ARG A 74 -8.07 -7.87 17.24
N LEU A 75 -8.29 -7.13 16.15
CA LEU A 75 -9.54 -6.41 15.90
C LEU A 75 -10.72 -7.37 15.72
N LYS A 76 -10.53 -8.48 15.00
CA LYS A 76 -11.56 -9.51 14.82
C LYS A 76 -11.92 -10.18 16.14
N ALA A 77 -10.94 -10.51 16.98
CA ALA A 77 -11.17 -11.09 18.30
C ALA A 77 -12.02 -10.15 19.19
N GLN A 78 -11.62 -8.88 19.30
CA GLN A 78 -12.36 -7.86 20.06
C GLN A 78 -13.79 -7.62 19.55
N ARG A 79 -14.05 -7.85 18.25
CA ARG A 79 -15.39 -7.69 17.68
C ARG A 79 -16.22 -8.98 17.77
N ALA A 80 -15.59 -10.14 17.85
CA ALA A 80 -16.28 -11.43 17.94
C ALA A 80 -16.88 -11.64 19.33
N GLU A 81 -16.21 -11.21 20.40
CA GLU A 81 -16.71 -11.32 21.77
C GLU A 81 -18.06 -10.61 21.99
N PRO A 82 -18.22 -9.32 21.68
CA PRO A 82 -19.51 -8.63 21.85
C PRO A 82 -20.56 -9.08 20.83
N LYS A 83 -20.16 -9.50 19.61
CA LYS A 83 -21.10 -10.04 18.63
C LYS A 83 -21.66 -11.40 19.04
N ALA A 84 -20.83 -12.28 19.60
CA ALA A 84 -21.26 -13.58 20.10
C ALA A 84 -22.18 -13.43 21.33
N MET A 85 -21.89 -12.46 22.21
CA MET A 85 -22.78 -12.13 23.33
C MET A 85 -24.11 -11.56 22.85
N ALA A 86 -24.11 -10.58 21.93
CA ALA A 86 -25.34 -10.00 21.39
C ALA A 86 -26.16 -11.01 20.55
N GLU A 87 -25.53 -11.91 19.80
CA GLU A 87 -26.22 -12.98 19.06
C GLU A 87 -26.79 -14.06 20.00
N ALA A 88 -26.11 -14.35 21.13
CA ALA A 88 -26.63 -15.25 22.15
C ALA A 88 -27.83 -14.63 22.89
N GLU A 89 -27.77 -13.34 23.21
CA GLU A 89 -28.87 -12.59 23.86
C GLU A 89 -30.08 -12.46 22.92
N ALA A 90 -29.86 -12.14 21.63
CA ALA A 90 -30.91 -12.09 20.63
C ALA A 90 -31.54 -13.46 20.36
N LYS A 91 -30.77 -14.56 20.42
CA LYS A 91 -31.32 -15.92 20.35
C LYS A 91 -32.14 -16.30 21.58
N ALA A 92 -31.70 -15.91 22.77
CA ALA A 92 -32.42 -16.15 24.01
C ALA A 92 -33.76 -15.37 24.06
N GLU A 93 -33.79 -14.13 23.58
CA GLU A 93 -35.04 -13.37 23.44
C GLU A 93 -35.96 -13.95 22.35
N ALA A 94 -35.41 -14.44 21.23
CA ALA A 94 -36.20 -15.05 20.16
C ALA A 94 -36.84 -16.40 20.55
N GLU A 95 -36.23 -17.17 21.46
CA GLU A 95 -36.83 -18.40 22.00
C GLU A 95 -37.90 -18.13 23.08
N ALA A 96 -37.96 -16.91 23.64
CA ALA A 96 -38.94 -16.54 24.67
C ALA A 96 -40.26 -15.97 24.13
N MET A 97 -40.33 -15.52 22.86
CA MET A 97 -41.55 -14.92 22.30
C MET A 97 -42.00 -15.62 21.01
N GLY A 98 -43.13 -16.32 21.08
CA GLY A 98 -43.76 -16.99 19.95
C GLY A 98 -44.20 -16.03 18.84
N LYS A 99 -43.98 -16.48 17.58
CA LYS A 99 -44.37 -15.95 16.26
C LYS A 99 -45.01 -14.55 16.19
N ALA A 100 -44.31 -13.64 15.50
CA ALA A 100 -44.89 -12.57 14.67
C ALA A 100 -43.99 -12.24 13.46
N GLU A 101 -44.60 -11.84 12.35
CA GLU A 101 -44.00 -11.51 11.05
C GLU A 101 -43.09 -10.25 11.05
N PRO A 102 -42.16 -10.10 10.08
CA PRO A 102 -41.14 -9.07 10.11
C PRO A 102 -41.62 -7.75 9.48
N ALA A 103 -41.53 -6.65 10.22
CA ALA A 103 -41.57 -5.30 9.66
C ALA A 103 -40.17 -4.92 9.15
N HIS A 104 -40.10 -4.59 7.87
CA HIS A 104 -38.90 -4.09 7.19
C HIS A 104 -38.38 -2.80 7.84
N HIS A 105 -37.32 -2.91 8.64
CA HIS A 105 -36.45 -1.79 8.93
C HIS A 105 -35.03 -2.12 8.46
N ARG A 106 -34.68 -1.51 7.33
CA ARG A 106 -33.37 -1.52 6.69
C ARG A 106 -32.36 -0.84 7.63
N ALA A 107 -31.78 -1.61 8.54
CA ALA A 107 -30.56 -1.22 9.23
C ALA A 107 -29.40 -1.44 8.25
N VAL A 108 -28.87 -0.34 7.72
CA VAL A 108 -27.59 -0.34 7.03
C VAL A 108 -26.54 -0.71 8.09
N PRO A 109 -25.82 -1.84 7.97
CA PRO A 109 -24.72 -2.09 8.89
C PRO A 109 -23.70 -0.97 8.67
N PHE A 110 -23.46 -0.19 9.71
CA PHE A 110 -22.33 0.72 9.80
C PHE A 110 -21.06 -0.13 9.57
N SER A 111 -20.53 -0.08 8.36
CA SER A 111 -19.20 -0.58 8.08
C SER A 111 -18.22 0.42 8.70
N PRO A 112 -17.36 0.03 9.65
CA PRO A 112 -16.22 0.86 10.00
C PRO A 112 -15.17 0.69 8.90
N GLU A 113 -15.52 1.07 7.67
CA GLU A 113 -14.57 1.19 6.55
C GLU A 113 -13.85 2.54 6.57
N ALA A 114 -14.09 3.38 7.59
CA ALA A 114 -13.62 4.76 7.61
C ALA A 114 -12.72 5.11 8.80
N MET A 115 -11.96 4.15 9.36
CA MET A 115 -10.95 4.48 10.36
C MET A 115 -9.64 3.67 10.26
N VAL A 116 -9.11 3.55 9.04
CA VAL A 116 -7.65 3.40 8.81
C VAL A 116 -7.31 4.23 7.57
N LYS A 117 -7.42 5.55 7.67
CA LYS A 117 -6.87 6.46 6.66
C LYS A 117 -5.67 7.18 7.28
N ALA A 118 -4.57 6.44 7.46
CA ALA A 118 -3.30 7.06 7.85
C ALA A 118 -2.06 6.23 7.50
N THR A 119 -2.12 5.30 6.54
CA THR A 119 -0.94 4.77 5.86
C THR A 119 -1.43 4.01 4.62
N GLY A 120 -0.67 4.02 3.53
CA GLY A 120 -1.03 3.22 2.34
C GLY A 120 -1.19 1.74 2.69
N ASN A 121 -1.78 0.95 1.78
CA ASN A 121 -1.80 -0.52 1.86
C ASN A 121 -0.46 -1.05 2.44
N PRO A 122 -0.43 -2.00 3.41
CA PRO A 122 0.81 -2.50 4.01
C PRO A 122 1.84 -2.98 2.98
N ILE A 123 1.39 -3.45 1.81
CA ILE A 123 2.25 -3.79 0.67
C ILE A 123 2.97 -2.55 0.14
N SER A 124 2.26 -1.44 -0.04
CA SER A 124 2.85 -0.17 -0.44
C SER A 124 3.83 0.37 0.60
N GLN A 125 3.56 0.17 1.89
CA GLN A 125 4.50 0.55 2.96
C GLN A 125 5.80 -0.25 2.86
N ALA A 126 5.71 -1.56 2.64
CA ALA A 126 6.88 -2.41 2.44
C ALA A 126 7.73 -1.97 1.23
N VAL A 127 7.09 -1.60 0.13
CA VAL A 127 7.78 -1.06 -1.07
C VAL A 127 8.47 0.26 -0.77
N VAL A 128 7.79 1.19 -0.09
CA VAL A 128 8.35 2.50 0.30
C VAL A 128 9.58 2.33 1.19
N ARG A 129 9.52 1.43 2.18
CA ARG A 129 10.66 1.11 3.04
C ARG A 129 11.82 0.52 2.23
N HIS A 130 11.56 -0.44 1.36
CA HIS A 130 12.59 -1.07 0.53
C HIS A 130 13.29 -0.06 -0.39
N LEU A 131 12.54 0.90 -0.94
CA LEU A 131 13.08 1.96 -1.78
C LEU A 131 13.77 3.08 -0.99
N SER A 132 13.88 2.97 0.34
CA SER A 132 14.40 4.02 1.24
C SER A 132 13.73 5.38 0.98
N ILE A 133 12.45 5.36 0.59
CA ILE A 133 11.65 6.57 0.47
C ILE A 133 11.17 6.87 1.88
N SER A 134 12.07 7.49 2.65
CA SER A 134 11.82 7.97 3.99
C SER A 134 10.47 8.71 4.04
N GLN A 135 9.55 8.22 4.87
CA GLN A 135 8.35 8.94 5.29
C GLN A 135 8.52 9.33 6.77
N SER A 136 9.63 9.96 7.14
CA SER A 136 9.71 10.59 8.46
C SER A 136 8.84 11.85 8.46
N SER A 137 8.12 12.12 9.54
CA SER A 137 7.34 13.35 9.66
C SER A 137 8.22 14.61 9.64
N GLU A 138 9.51 14.50 9.97
CA GLU A 138 10.51 15.56 9.80
C GLU A 138 10.74 15.94 8.32
N GLU A 139 10.54 14.99 7.38
CA GLU A 139 10.62 15.28 5.94
C GLU A 139 9.30 15.80 5.36
N ARG A 140 8.16 15.67 6.06
CA ARG A 140 6.89 16.25 5.60
C ARG A 140 6.86 17.76 5.79
N GLU A 141 7.48 18.29 6.84
CA GLU A 141 7.63 19.74 7.03
C GLU A 141 8.68 20.33 6.07
N THR A 142 9.76 19.61 5.76
CA THR A 142 10.82 20.13 4.86
C THR A 142 10.58 19.87 3.37
N ARG A 143 9.69 18.94 2.98
CA ARG A 143 9.31 18.72 1.56
C ARG A 143 8.10 19.52 1.09
N GLN A 144 7.38 20.22 1.96
CA GLN A 144 6.34 21.16 1.53
C GLN A 144 6.96 22.42 0.88
N ASP A 145 8.27 22.64 1.02
CA ASP A 145 9.01 23.73 0.36
C ASP A 145 9.66 23.31 -0.96
N LYS A 146 9.06 22.37 -1.71
CA LYS A 146 9.51 22.09 -3.08
C LYS A 146 8.90 23.13 -4.02
N GLY A 147 9.56 24.29 -4.08
CA GLY A 147 9.29 25.28 -5.11
C GLY A 147 9.31 24.65 -6.51
N ILE A 148 8.43 25.10 -7.39
CA ILE A 148 8.41 24.68 -8.79
C ILE A 148 9.42 25.53 -9.57
N VAL A 149 10.21 24.88 -10.44
CA VAL A 149 11.08 25.58 -11.40
C VAL A 149 10.48 25.39 -12.78
N VAL A 150 10.17 26.51 -13.45
CA VAL A 150 9.59 26.52 -14.80
C VAL A 150 10.60 27.09 -15.78
N ILE A 151 10.96 26.31 -16.81
CA ILE A 151 11.88 26.75 -17.87
C ILE A 151 11.07 27.09 -19.12
N VAL A 152 11.12 28.35 -19.55
CA VAL A 152 10.41 28.84 -20.74
C VAL A 152 11.40 28.98 -21.89
N HIS A 153 11.31 28.12 -22.91
CA HIS A 153 12.24 28.07 -24.05
C HIS A 153 11.52 28.21 -25.40
N GLY A 154 12.27 28.54 -26.48
CA GLY A 154 11.72 28.67 -27.84
C GLY A 154 12.56 29.59 -28.75
N PRO A 155 12.13 29.86 -30.00
CA PRO A 155 12.85 30.74 -30.94
C PRO A 155 12.71 32.23 -30.60
N PRO A 156 13.64 33.12 -31.01
CA PRO A 156 13.56 34.56 -30.74
C PRO A 156 12.18 35.15 -31.11
N ARG A 157 11.67 36.10 -30.31
CA ARG A 157 10.35 36.75 -30.48
C ARG A 157 9.11 35.85 -30.30
N ALA A 158 9.26 34.60 -29.85
CA ALA A 158 8.13 33.72 -29.52
C ALA A 158 7.37 34.07 -28.22
N GLY A 159 7.54 35.27 -27.67
CA GLY A 159 6.80 35.71 -26.47
C GLY A 159 7.28 35.13 -25.12
N LYS A 160 8.38 34.38 -25.06
CA LYS A 160 8.92 33.77 -23.81
C LYS A 160 8.95 34.70 -22.62
N THR A 161 9.41 35.94 -22.82
CA THR A 161 9.55 36.93 -21.75
C THR A 161 8.20 37.32 -21.16
N GLU A 162 7.18 37.46 -22.02
CA GLU A 162 5.82 37.79 -21.60
C GLU A 162 5.13 36.61 -20.91
N THR A 163 5.32 35.39 -21.43
CA THR A 163 4.86 34.16 -20.78
C THR A 163 5.51 33.96 -19.41
N ALA A 164 6.83 34.14 -19.30
CA ALA A 164 7.56 34.03 -18.04
C ALA A 164 7.09 35.09 -17.03
N ALA A 165 6.92 36.35 -17.45
CA ALA A 165 6.39 37.41 -16.58
C ALA A 165 4.97 37.10 -16.07
N THR A 166 4.13 36.50 -16.91
CA THR A 166 2.78 36.08 -16.52
C THR A 166 2.83 34.95 -15.49
N LEU A 167 3.67 33.94 -15.72
CA LEU A 167 3.86 32.82 -14.79
C LEU A 167 4.43 33.29 -13.45
N CYS A 168 5.39 34.21 -13.45
CA CYS A 168 5.97 34.78 -12.24
C CYS A 168 4.93 35.53 -11.40
N ARG A 169 4.02 36.29 -12.02
CA ARG A 169 2.92 36.95 -11.31
C ARG A 169 1.90 35.94 -10.76
N TYR A 170 1.60 34.90 -11.53
CA TYR A 170 0.61 33.90 -11.15
C TYR A 170 1.06 33.04 -9.96
N TYR A 171 2.35 32.67 -9.95
CA TYR A 171 2.93 31.82 -8.91
C TYR A 171 3.69 32.58 -7.81
N ASP A 172 3.68 33.91 -7.83
CA ASP A 172 4.51 34.77 -6.96
C ASP A 172 5.99 34.32 -6.95
N ALA A 173 6.52 34.09 -8.16
CA ALA A 173 7.83 33.48 -8.36
C ALA A 173 8.86 34.48 -8.89
N ALA A 174 10.13 34.27 -8.52
CA ALA A 174 11.24 35.03 -9.08
C ALA A 174 11.45 34.69 -10.57
N ALA A 175 11.71 35.71 -11.39
CA ALA A 175 12.05 35.57 -12.81
C ALA A 175 13.57 35.69 -13.00
N LEU A 176 14.19 34.72 -13.68
CA LEU A 176 15.61 34.78 -14.07
C LEU A 176 15.71 34.69 -15.59
N SER A 177 16.47 35.61 -16.19
CA SER A 177 16.78 35.61 -17.62
C SER A 177 18.28 35.39 -17.83
N LEU A 178 18.61 34.36 -18.61
CA LEU A 178 20.00 34.06 -18.95
C LEU A 178 20.68 35.24 -19.67
N ASP A 179 19.94 35.95 -20.54
CA ASP A 179 20.46 37.12 -21.24
C ASP A 179 20.90 38.23 -20.27
N THR A 180 20.19 38.39 -19.15
CA THR A 180 20.54 39.40 -18.12
C THR A 180 21.78 38.97 -17.36
N VAL A 181 21.82 37.72 -16.87
CA VAL A 181 22.96 37.17 -16.13
C VAL A 181 24.25 37.23 -16.94
N VAL A 182 24.18 36.88 -18.23
CA VAL A 182 25.34 36.92 -19.13
C VAL A 182 25.81 38.36 -19.38
N LYS A 183 24.89 39.31 -19.57
CA LYS A 183 25.25 40.73 -19.76
C LYS A 183 25.90 41.33 -18.52
N GLU A 184 25.38 41.01 -17.33
CA GLU A 184 25.95 41.47 -16.06
C GLU A 184 27.35 40.88 -15.83
N ALA A 185 27.58 39.62 -16.21
CA ALA A 185 28.90 39.00 -16.12
C ALA A 185 29.92 39.70 -17.03
N ILE A 186 29.55 40.01 -18.28
CA ILE A 186 30.44 40.69 -19.25
C ILE A 186 30.72 42.15 -18.85
N ALA A 187 29.77 42.82 -18.20
CA ALA A 187 29.94 44.22 -17.78
C ALA A 187 30.78 44.39 -16.50
N ASN A 188 31.01 43.31 -15.75
CA ASN A 188 31.80 43.28 -14.51
C ASN A 188 33.21 42.68 -14.70
N ASP A 189 33.59 42.36 -15.93
CA ASP A 189 34.97 42.02 -16.37
C ASP A 189 35.66 43.28 -16.93
#